data_AF-A0A924LW74-F1
#
_entry.id   AF-A0A924LW74-F1
#
_cell.length_a   1.000
_cell.length_b   1.000
_cell.length_c   1.000
_cell.angle_alpha   90.00
_cell.angle_beta   90.00
_cell.angle_gamma   90.00
#
_symmetry.space_group_name_H-M   'P 1'
#
loop_
_entity.id
_entity.type
_entity.pdbx_description
1 polymer ?
#
loop_
_entity_poly.entity_id
_entity_poly.type
_entity_poly.pdbx_seq_one_letter_code
_entity_poly.pdbx_strand_id
1 'polypeptide(L)'
;PALRTKLEALPRSGQVAMVWNPQSEGSPNVKGNMPRAYYPGTSFVDYVANDMYSIKGHAAWRQQEAFYRDFSTKPFMVAEWAPWGTDEPAFIKAMFNWTASHARVAAVIYFNGTRRGLFTLSAKPKSMAAYRQMVNARRYDCPTGCGTMPS
;
A
#
# COMPACT_ATOMS: atom_id res chain seq x y z
N PRO A 1 -16.45 -8.58 -23.65
CA PRO A 1 -15.86 -9.71 -24.43
C PRO A 1 -14.82 -10.45 -23.61
N ALA A 2 -14.84 -11.79 -23.57
CA ALA A 2 -13.78 -12.56 -22.93
C ALA A 2 -12.47 -12.42 -23.72
N LEU A 3 -11.35 -12.31 -23.00
CA LEU A 3 -10.02 -12.32 -23.60
C LEU A 3 -9.81 -13.67 -24.30
N ARG A 4 -9.61 -13.68 -25.62
CA ARG A 4 -9.22 -14.88 -26.36
C ARG A 4 -7.71 -14.90 -26.50
N THR A 5 -7.05 -15.78 -25.75
CA THR A 5 -5.61 -16.02 -25.84
C THR A 5 -5.33 -17.48 -26.13
N LYS A 6 -4.30 -17.77 -26.92
CA LYS A 6 -3.76 -19.12 -27.14
C LYS A 6 -2.71 -19.50 -26.10
N LEU A 7 -2.35 -18.58 -25.21
CA LEU A 7 -1.39 -18.84 -24.14
C LEU A 7 -2.08 -19.64 -23.05
N GLU A 8 -1.70 -20.91 -22.92
CA GLU A 8 -2.09 -21.77 -21.79
C GLU A 8 -1.42 -21.31 -20.48
N ALA A 9 -0.27 -20.64 -20.58
CA ALA A 9 0.40 -19.96 -19.47
C ALA A 9 1.18 -18.74 -19.99
N LEU A 10 1.25 -17.67 -19.18
CA LEU A 10 2.21 -16.58 -19.39
C LEU A 10 3.57 -17.06 -18.88
N PRO A 11 4.60 -17.22 -19.73
CA PRO A 11 5.94 -17.53 -19.23
C PRO A 11 6.39 -16.42 -18.28
N ARG A 12 6.96 -16.80 -17.14
CA ARG A 12 7.53 -15.82 -16.20
C ARG A 12 8.62 -15.05 -16.92
N SER A 13 8.38 -13.76 -17.16
CA SER A 13 9.36 -12.89 -17.81
C SER A 13 10.60 -12.64 -16.95
N GLY A 14 10.49 -12.87 -15.64
CA GLY A 14 11.50 -12.47 -14.65
C GLY A 14 11.63 -10.94 -14.49
N GLN A 15 10.86 -10.16 -15.25
CA GLN A 15 10.94 -8.70 -15.34
C GLN A 15 9.68 -8.01 -14.81
N VAL A 16 8.57 -8.75 -14.68
CA VAL A 16 7.28 -8.24 -14.22
C VAL A 16 6.83 -9.05 -13.01
N ALA A 17 6.41 -8.36 -11.96
CA ALA A 17 5.75 -8.94 -10.80
C ALA A 17 4.28 -8.50 -10.77
N MET A 18 3.38 -9.44 -10.47
CA MET A 18 1.96 -9.14 -10.32
C MET A 18 1.60 -8.79 -8.88
N VAL A 19 1.03 -7.59 -8.73
CA VAL A 19 0.48 -7.09 -7.47
C VAL A 19 -1.05 -7.22 -7.53
N TRP A 20 -1.62 -7.96 -6.57
CA TRP A 20 -3.06 -7.98 -6.37
C TRP A 20 -3.42 -7.02 -5.22
N ASN A 21 -4.07 -5.92 -5.56
CA ASN A 21 -4.38 -4.80 -4.66
C ASN A 21 -5.88 -4.53 -4.56
N PRO A 22 -6.64 -5.32 -3.77
CA PRO A 22 -7.99 -4.94 -3.37
C PRO A 22 -7.95 -3.92 -2.20
N GLN A 23 -9.09 -3.29 -1.91
CA GLN A 23 -9.31 -2.73 -0.58
C GLN A 23 -9.44 -3.87 0.44
N SER A 24 -8.97 -3.70 1.69
CA SER A 24 -8.97 -4.75 2.72
C SER A 24 -10.38 -5.12 3.22
N GLU A 25 -11.38 -4.32 2.87
CA GLU A 25 -12.80 -4.61 2.99
C GLU A 25 -13.54 -4.15 1.72
N GLY A 26 -14.75 -4.68 1.51
CA GLY A 26 -15.60 -4.23 0.42
C GLY A 26 -16.18 -2.84 0.64
N SER A 27 -16.43 -2.12 -0.45
CA SER A 27 -17.29 -0.93 -0.46
C SER A 27 -18.39 -1.13 -1.53
N PRO A 28 -19.63 -1.48 -1.15
CA PRO A 28 -20.14 -1.66 0.21
C PRO A 28 -19.56 -2.90 0.92
N ASN A 29 -19.50 -2.85 2.25
CA ASN A 29 -18.93 -3.91 3.09
C ASN A 29 -19.93 -5.05 3.32
N VAL A 30 -20.07 -5.92 2.32
CA VAL A 30 -20.99 -7.08 2.33
C VAL A 30 -20.23 -8.35 1.97
N LYS A 31 -20.73 -9.52 2.42
CA LYS A 31 -20.07 -10.82 2.23
C LYS A 31 -19.65 -11.11 0.77
N GLY A 32 -20.48 -10.70 -0.20
CA GLY A 32 -20.22 -10.91 -1.63
C GLY A 32 -19.18 -9.97 -2.25
N ASN A 33 -18.74 -8.95 -1.53
CA ASN A 33 -17.79 -7.93 -2.00
C ASN A 33 -16.48 -7.95 -1.18
N MET A 34 -16.11 -9.11 -0.65
CA MET A 34 -14.89 -9.26 0.14
C MET A 34 -13.68 -9.55 -0.75
N PRO A 35 -12.45 -9.19 -0.34
CA PRO A 35 -11.26 -9.37 -1.16
C PRO A 35 -11.09 -10.80 -1.69
N ARG A 36 -11.35 -11.80 -0.85
CA ARG A 36 -11.25 -13.22 -1.24
C ARG A 36 -12.14 -13.59 -2.44
N ALA A 37 -13.25 -12.90 -2.67
CA ALA A 37 -14.13 -13.14 -3.82
C ALA A 37 -13.46 -12.77 -5.17
N TYR A 38 -12.44 -11.92 -5.15
CA TYR A 38 -11.73 -11.43 -6.33
C TYR A 38 -10.28 -11.93 -6.42
N TYR A 39 -9.88 -12.84 -5.53
CA TYR A 39 -8.52 -13.36 -5.52
C TYR A 39 -8.29 -14.31 -6.70
N PRO A 40 -7.36 -14.01 -7.63
CA PRO A 40 -7.17 -14.81 -8.84
C PRO A 40 -6.51 -16.17 -8.57
N GLY A 41 -6.04 -16.41 -7.34
CA GLY A 41 -5.30 -17.60 -6.95
C GLY A 41 -3.82 -17.33 -6.76
N THR A 42 -3.20 -18.09 -5.87
CA THR A 42 -1.83 -17.87 -5.39
C THR A 42 -0.76 -17.98 -6.47
N SER A 43 -1.01 -18.70 -7.56
CA SER A 43 -0.10 -18.84 -8.70
C SER A 43 0.00 -17.57 -9.56
N PHE A 44 -0.98 -16.67 -9.49
CA PHE A 44 -1.06 -15.46 -10.32
C PHE A 44 -0.61 -14.18 -9.61
N VAL A 45 -0.23 -14.28 -8.33
CA VAL A 45 0.05 -13.13 -7.46
C VAL A 45 1.45 -13.26 -6.89
N ASP A 46 2.29 -12.27 -7.13
CA ASP A 46 3.62 -12.17 -6.52
C ASP A 46 3.56 -11.38 -5.21
N TYR A 47 2.81 -10.27 -5.20
CA TYR A 47 2.61 -9.41 -4.02
C TYR A 47 1.12 -9.22 -3.73
N VAL A 48 0.76 -9.25 -2.45
CA VAL A 48 -0.58 -8.81 -2.00
C VAL A 48 -0.48 -7.38 -1.51
N ALA A 49 -1.45 -6.55 -1.81
CA ALA A 49 -1.46 -5.16 -1.38
C ALA A 49 -2.82 -4.70 -0.88
N ASN A 50 -2.82 -3.60 -0.13
CA ASN A 50 -4.03 -2.85 0.21
C ASN A 50 -3.74 -1.34 0.15
N ASP A 51 -4.81 -0.56 0.06
CA ASP A 51 -4.79 0.90 0.19
C ASP A 51 -5.21 1.33 1.61
N MET A 52 -4.52 2.34 2.15
CA MET A 52 -4.73 2.84 3.51
C MET A 52 -4.85 4.36 3.52
N TYR A 53 -6.08 4.86 3.67
CA TYR A 53 -6.34 6.29 3.83
C TYR A 53 -6.88 6.61 5.22
N SER A 54 -6.46 7.75 5.77
CA SER A 54 -7.19 8.36 6.89
C SER A 54 -8.31 9.24 6.36
N ILE A 55 -9.52 8.70 6.31
CA ILE A 55 -10.72 9.39 5.87
C ILE A 55 -11.38 10.02 7.10
N LYS A 56 -11.41 11.35 7.17
CA LYS A 56 -11.94 12.11 8.31
C LYS A 56 -11.30 11.69 9.65
N GLY A 57 -10.00 11.37 9.67
CA GLY A 57 -9.29 10.94 10.88
C GLY A 57 -9.48 9.46 11.23
N HIS A 58 -10.10 8.67 10.34
CA HIS A 58 -10.31 7.24 10.54
C HIS A 58 -9.63 6.44 9.44
N ALA A 59 -8.83 5.46 9.82
CA ALA A 59 -8.22 4.49 8.92
C ALA A 59 -8.58 3.06 9.36
N ALA A 60 -8.75 2.16 8.38
CA ALA A 60 -9.22 0.79 8.56
C ALA A 60 -8.14 -0.16 9.11
N TRP A 61 -7.49 0.21 10.22
CA TRP A 61 -6.36 -0.55 10.79
C TRP A 61 -6.70 -2.00 11.15
N ARG A 62 -7.91 -2.26 11.66
CA ARG A 62 -8.34 -3.62 12.01
C ARG A 62 -8.46 -4.51 10.78
N GLN A 63 -9.01 -3.97 9.70
CA GLN A 63 -9.16 -4.64 8.42
C GLN A 63 -7.82 -4.88 7.75
N GLN A 64 -6.94 -3.87 7.78
CA GLN A 64 -5.55 -4.01 7.32
C GLN A 64 -4.83 -5.17 8.01
N GLU A 65 -4.96 -5.26 9.34
CA GLU A 65 -4.32 -6.34 10.13
C GLU A 65 -4.89 -7.72 9.79
N ALA A 66 -6.22 -7.82 9.71
CA ALA A 66 -6.88 -9.06 9.32
C ALA A 66 -6.46 -9.49 7.91
N PHE A 67 -6.46 -8.55 6.96
CA PHE A 67 -6.10 -8.80 5.57
C PHE A 67 -4.62 -9.19 5.41
N TYR A 68 -3.72 -8.52 6.13
CA TYR A 68 -2.31 -8.90 6.18
C TYR A 68 -2.17 -10.36 6.62
N ARG A 69 -2.81 -10.77 7.71
CA ARG A 69 -2.76 -12.15 8.23
C ARG A 69 -3.38 -13.16 7.27
N ASP A 70 -4.49 -12.79 6.63
CA ASP A 70 -5.27 -13.66 5.74
C ASP A 70 -4.50 -14.13 4.49
N PHE A 71 -3.51 -13.34 4.06
CA PHE A 71 -2.61 -13.62 2.94
C PHE A 71 -1.15 -13.71 3.40
N SER A 72 -0.92 -14.48 4.47
CA SER A 72 0.39 -14.60 5.15
C SER A 72 1.53 -15.18 4.32
N THR A 73 1.22 -15.91 3.25
CA THR A 73 2.21 -16.61 2.42
C THR A 73 2.86 -15.74 1.34
N LYS A 74 2.44 -14.48 1.19
CA LYS A 74 2.94 -13.54 0.19
C LYS A 74 3.64 -12.34 0.83
N PRO A 75 4.65 -11.74 0.18
CA PRO A 75 5.09 -10.39 0.50
C PRO A 75 3.90 -9.42 0.39
N PHE A 76 3.91 -8.40 1.23
CA PHE A 76 2.82 -7.43 1.35
C PHE A 76 3.26 -6.04 0.93
N MET A 77 2.37 -5.26 0.31
CA MET A 77 2.60 -3.85 0.01
C MET A 77 1.44 -3.01 0.55
N VAL A 78 1.73 -1.77 0.94
CA VAL A 78 0.68 -0.75 0.98
C VAL A 78 0.82 0.06 -0.30
N ALA A 79 -0.05 -0.23 -1.27
CA ALA A 79 0.09 0.28 -2.64
C ALA A 79 -0.33 1.75 -2.75
N GLU A 80 -1.26 2.19 -1.92
CA GLU A 80 -1.62 3.60 -1.79
C GLU A 80 -1.85 3.95 -0.32
N TRP A 81 -1.29 5.07 0.13
CA TRP A 81 -1.67 5.63 1.43
C TRP A 81 -1.49 7.14 1.50
N ALA A 82 -2.38 7.82 2.24
CA ALA A 82 -2.28 9.24 2.55
C ALA A 82 -3.32 9.68 3.60
N PRO A 83 -3.05 10.75 4.38
CA PRO A 83 -4.13 11.51 5.02
C PRO A 83 -5.08 12.10 3.96
N TRP A 84 -6.39 11.91 4.14
CA TRP A 84 -7.39 12.43 3.20
C TRP A 84 -7.87 13.81 3.64
N GLY A 85 -7.30 14.86 3.06
CA GLY A 85 -7.73 16.24 3.26
C GLY A 85 -7.24 16.89 4.57
N THR A 86 -6.88 16.10 5.59
CA THR A 86 -6.42 16.58 6.91
C THR A 86 -4.90 16.66 7.01
N ASP A 87 -4.36 17.52 7.88
CA ASP A 87 -2.95 17.51 8.29
C ASP A 87 -2.81 16.63 9.55
N GLU A 88 -2.48 15.36 9.36
CA GLU A 88 -2.59 14.30 10.36
C GLU A 88 -1.24 13.57 10.61
N PRO A 89 -0.31 14.18 11.38
CA PRO A 89 1.00 13.60 11.64
C PRO A 89 0.95 12.26 12.42
N ALA A 90 -0.12 12.03 13.20
CA ALA A 90 -0.31 10.79 13.93
C ALA A 90 -0.52 9.59 12.99
N PHE A 91 -1.30 9.77 11.92
CA PHE A 91 -1.50 8.74 10.89
C PHE A 91 -0.20 8.40 10.17
N ILE A 92 0.62 9.41 9.84
CA ILE A 92 1.94 9.19 9.25
C ILE A 92 2.79 8.29 10.16
N LYS A 93 2.93 8.65 11.44
CA LYS A 93 3.71 7.85 12.40
C LYS A 93 3.16 6.43 12.54
N ALA A 94 1.84 6.27 12.58
CA ALA A 94 1.19 4.96 12.66
C ALA A 94 1.51 4.08 11.45
N MET A 95 1.50 4.63 10.22
CA MET A 95 1.88 3.89 9.00
C MET A 95 3.31 3.38 9.03
N PHE A 96 4.26 4.23 9.43
CA PHE A 96 5.65 3.84 9.56
C PHE A 96 5.89 2.81 10.68
N ASN A 97 5.21 2.96 11.83
CA ASN A 97 5.31 2.00 12.94
C ASN A 97 4.70 0.64 12.56
N TRP A 98 3.53 0.64 11.93
CA TRP A 98 2.91 -0.57 11.42
C TRP A 98 3.86 -1.25 10.43
N THR A 99 4.36 -0.54 9.44
CA THR A 99 5.34 -1.08 8.47
C THR A 99 6.57 -1.69 9.13
N ALA A 100 7.14 -1.02 10.15
CA ALA A 100 8.31 -1.52 10.85
C ALA A 100 8.04 -2.83 11.63
N SER A 101 6.83 -2.98 12.17
CA SER A 101 6.41 -4.18 12.91
C SER A 101 5.98 -5.37 12.02
N HIS A 102 5.77 -5.17 10.71
CA HIS A 102 5.26 -6.19 9.80
C HIS A 102 6.33 -6.63 8.79
N ALA A 103 7.07 -7.69 9.14
CA ALA A 103 8.28 -8.12 8.43
C ALA A 103 8.09 -8.43 6.93
N ARG A 104 6.89 -8.86 6.51
CA ARG A 104 6.59 -9.13 5.08
C ARG A 104 6.30 -7.89 4.25
N VAL A 105 6.24 -6.69 4.84
CA VAL A 105 5.98 -5.46 4.08
C VAL A 105 7.22 -5.12 3.25
N ALA A 106 7.07 -5.25 1.93
CA ALA A 106 8.13 -5.01 0.96
C ALA A 106 8.11 -3.57 0.43
N ALA A 107 6.96 -2.89 0.44
CA ALA A 107 6.82 -1.51 -0.01
C ALA A 107 5.64 -0.79 0.65
N VAL A 108 5.77 0.53 0.76
CA VAL A 108 4.74 1.48 1.23
C VAL A 108 4.78 2.69 0.31
N ILE A 109 3.73 2.94 -0.45
CA ILE A 109 3.74 3.89 -1.56
C ILE A 109 2.77 5.04 -1.26
N TYR A 110 3.33 6.22 -0.99
CA TYR A 110 2.53 7.40 -0.63
C TYR A 110 1.79 7.96 -1.86
N PHE A 111 0.48 8.16 -1.75
CA PHE A 111 -0.32 8.77 -2.81
C PHE A 111 -0.30 10.29 -2.69
N ASN A 112 0.53 10.97 -3.49
CA ASN A 112 0.74 12.43 -3.37
C ASN A 112 -0.25 13.31 -4.17
N GLY A 113 -1.14 12.69 -4.93
CA GLY A 113 -2.15 13.39 -5.74
C GLY A 113 -1.60 14.49 -6.66
N THR A 114 -2.47 15.42 -7.06
CA THR A 114 -2.10 16.65 -7.80
C THR A 114 -1.74 17.79 -6.87
N ARG A 115 -1.11 18.87 -7.37
CA ARG A 115 -0.66 20.00 -6.55
C ARG A 115 -1.81 20.65 -5.76
N ARG A 116 -1.69 20.69 -4.42
CA ARG A 116 -2.69 21.21 -3.45
C ARG A 116 -4.00 20.39 -3.38
N GLY A 117 -3.99 19.14 -3.85
CA GLY A 117 -5.10 18.21 -3.70
C GLY A 117 -5.23 17.65 -2.28
N LEU A 118 -6.30 16.88 -2.06
CA LEU A 118 -6.64 16.29 -0.75
C LEU A 118 -5.50 15.46 -0.15
N PHE A 119 -4.68 14.84 -1.00
CA PHE A 119 -3.61 13.91 -0.62
C PHE A 119 -2.20 14.52 -0.67
N THR A 120 -2.06 15.77 -1.11
CA THR A 120 -0.76 16.43 -1.23
C THR A 120 -0.08 16.56 0.12
N LEU A 121 1.07 15.90 0.30
CA LEU A 121 1.82 15.94 1.56
C LEU A 121 2.39 17.34 1.85
N SER A 122 2.87 18.04 0.81
CA SER A 122 3.47 19.37 0.98
C SER A 122 2.49 20.46 1.42
N ALA A 123 1.18 20.22 1.28
CA ALA A 123 0.13 21.10 1.80
C ALA A 123 -0.18 20.84 3.29
N LYS A 124 0.48 19.85 3.92
CA LYS A 124 0.22 19.37 5.29
C LYS A 124 1.51 19.49 6.12
N PRO A 125 1.83 20.69 6.65
CA PRO A 125 3.15 20.96 7.22
C PRO A 125 3.52 20.01 8.37
N LYS A 126 2.56 19.64 9.24
CA LYS A 126 2.86 18.72 10.37
C LYS A 126 3.08 17.29 9.88
N SER A 127 2.26 16.84 8.93
CA SER A 127 2.39 15.51 8.29
C SER A 127 3.68 15.39 7.51
N MET A 128 4.07 16.42 6.76
CA MET A 128 5.34 16.49 6.03
C MET A 128 6.52 16.41 7.01
N ALA A 129 6.48 17.15 8.12
CA ALA A 129 7.52 17.06 9.15
C ALA A 129 7.63 15.64 9.74
N ALA A 130 6.49 15.02 10.08
CA ALA A 130 6.47 13.64 10.57
C ALA A 130 6.97 12.64 9.51
N TYR A 131 6.61 12.82 8.25
CA TYR A 131 7.05 11.96 7.15
C TYR A 131 8.58 12.02 7.01
N ARG A 132 9.14 13.24 6.93
CA ARG A 132 10.60 13.45 6.85
C ARG A 132 11.34 12.84 8.03
N GLN A 133 10.79 12.97 9.24
CA GLN A 133 11.37 12.35 10.44
C GLN A 133 11.44 10.82 10.32
N MET A 134 10.38 10.18 9.81
CA MET A 134 10.28 8.71 9.80
C MET A 134 10.97 8.08 8.58
N VAL A 135 10.87 8.70 7.40
CA VAL A 135 11.43 8.16 6.15
C VAL A 135 12.95 8.20 6.11
N ASN A 136 13.58 9.09 6.86
CA ASN A 136 15.04 9.19 6.96
C ASN A 136 15.63 8.21 8.01
N ALA A 137 14.83 7.29 8.54
CA ALA A 137 15.33 6.24 9.41
C ALA A 137 16.05 5.16 8.59
N ARG A 138 17.15 4.61 9.13
CA ARG A 138 18.04 3.65 8.45
C ARG A 138 17.35 2.46 7.76
N ARG A 139 16.18 2.04 8.26
CA ARG A 139 15.37 0.98 7.65
C ARG A 139 14.92 1.31 6.22
N TYR A 140 14.76 2.59 5.92
CA TYR A 140 14.29 3.11 4.64
C TYR A 140 15.42 3.73 3.82
N ASP A 141 16.66 3.71 4.33
CA ASP A 141 17.83 4.01 3.52
C ASP A 141 17.86 3.00 2.38
N CYS A 142 17.89 3.50 1.14
CA CYS A 142 18.26 2.60 0.08
C CYS A 142 19.72 2.21 0.28
N PRO A 143 20.07 0.91 0.27
CA PRO A 143 21.45 0.50 0.17
C PRO A 143 22.09 1.22 -1.02
N THR A 144 23.36 1.65 -0.88
CA THR A 144 24.16 2.29 -1.93
C THR A 144 23.77 1.79 -3.32
N GLY A 145 23.00 2.58 -4.09
CA GLY A 145 22.46 2.13 -5.37
C GLY A 145 21.11 2.73 -5.81
N CYS A 146 20.22 3.18 -4.91
CA CYS A 146 19.07 3.99 -5.35
C CYS A 146 19.49 5.45 -5.48
N GLY A 147 19.16 6.06 -6.60
CA GLY A 147 19.41 7.48 -6.86
C GLY A 147 18.97 8.36 -5.69
N THR A 148 19.81 9.35 -5.37
CA THR A 148 19.51 10.37 -4.38
C THR A 148 18.20 11.08 -4.73
N MET A 149 17.30 11.24 -3.75
CA MET A 149 16.19 12.19 -3.92
C MET A 149 16.80 13.59 -4.13
N PRO A 150 16.39 14.35 -5.15
CA PRO A 150 16.86 15.72 -5.33
C PRO A 150 16.46 16.55 -4.10
N SER A 151 17.43 17.34 -3.64
CA SER A 151 17.37 18.27 -2.50
C SER A 151 16.26 19.30 -2.61
#